data_AF-A0A914T1R6-F1
#
_entry.id   AF-A0A914T1R6-F1
#
_cell.length_a   1.000
_cell.length_b   1.000
_cell.length_c   1.000
_cell.angle_alpha   90.00
_cell.angle_beta   90.00
_cell.angle_gamma   90.00
#
_symmetry.space_group_name_H-M   'P 1'
#
loop_
_entity.id
_entity.type
_entity.pdbx_description
1 polymer ?
#
loop_
_entity_poly.entity_id
_entity_poly.type
_entity_poly.pdbx_seq_one_letter_code
_entity_poly.pdbx_strand_id
1 'polypeptide(L)'
;MISFQLIGRSIVSKFKYVQIRQMNGSGYDTARQQQRNLRRKYSIIGCTCMMFFGSHGVLLWRRRSENRALNKEIPPIPYVEFERDYLLTGKVKSIVVHPHFQVCDAYTERKDLTPEKVSKSMLQSKTFFGQKFFYKPQVRFIFEDKPAVLEQHILDAQKTLEQPPEIHFEVNSFPSYRELAFIAGSAIFGAACIGLMKF
;
A
#
# COMPACT_ATOMS: atom_id res chain seq x y z
N MET A 1 -25.00 0.32 -48.14
CA MET A 1 -23.98 1.33 -47.76
C MET A 1 -22.72 0.67 -47.20
N ILE A 2 -22.10 -0.30 -47.91
CA ILE A 2 -21.03 -1.19 -47.37
C ILE A 2 -19.70 -1.10 -48.15
N SER A 3 -19.61 -0.39 -49.28
CA SER A 3 -18.49 -0.62 -50.21
C SER A 3 -17.25 0.30 -50.07
N PHE A 4 -17.25 1.31 -49.19
CA PHE A 4 -16.11 2.24 -49.09
C PHE A 4 -15.04 1.86 -48.03
N GLN A 5 -15.39 1.03 -47.04
CA GLN A 5 -14.45 0.62 -45.97
C GLN A 5 -13.44 -0.46 -46.44
N LEU A 6 -13.82 -1.28 -47.42
CA LEU A 6 -12.97 -2.36 -47.95
C LEU A 6 -11.90 -1.86 -48.93
N ILE A 7 -12.22 -0.84 -49.73
CA ILE A 7 -11.30 -0.25 -50.72
C ILE A 7 -10.19 0.54 -50.01
N GLY A 8 -10.53 1.30 -48.96
CA GLY A 8 -9.54 2.06 -48.18
C GLY A 8 -8.50 1.18 -47.48
N ARG A 9 -8.89 0.02 -46.95
CA ARG A 9 -7.96 -0.92 -46.31
C ARG A 9 -6.96 -1.56 -47.29
N SER A 10 -7.39 -1.83 -48.52
CA SER A 10 -6.54 -2.42 -49.56
C SER A 10 -5.50 -1.43 -50.10
N ILE A 11 -5.89 -0.15 -50.25
CA ILE A 11 -4.97 0.91 -50.74
C ILE A 11 -3.95 1.27 -49.67
N VAL A 12 -4.35 1.38 -48.40
CA VAL A 12 -3.43 1.64 -47.28
C VAL A 12 -2.46 0.48 -47.06
N SER A 13 -2.90 -0.78 -47.21
CA SER A 13 -1.99 -1.94 -47.10
C SER A 13 -0.99 -2.00 -48.25
N LYS A 14 -1.42 -1.68 -49.48
CA LYS A 14 -0.54 -1.61 -50.66
C LYS A 14 0.46 -0.45 -50.55
N PHE A 15 0.05 0.72 -50.09
CA PHE A 15 0.97 1.85 -49.86
C PHE A 15 2.02 1.54 -48.79
N LYS A 16 1.63 0.89 -47.69
CA LYS A 16 2.58 0.40 -46.68
C LYS A 16 3.58 -0.59 -47.27
N TYR A 17 3.11 -1.53 -48.09
CA TYR A 17 3.96 -2.52 -48.76
C TYR A 17 4.93 -1.89 -49.77
N VAL A 18 4.50 -0.86 -50.50
CA VAL A 18 5.33 -0.16 -51.50
C VAL A 18 6.37 0.75 -50.84
N GLN A 19 6.02 1.47 -49.76
CA GLN A 19 6.99 2.28 -49.02
C GLN A 19 8.07 1.41 -48.33
N ILE A 20 7.70 0.22 -47.86
CA ILE A 20 8.64 -0.75 -47.28
C ILE A 20 9.62 -1.30 -48.33
N ARG A 21 9.20 -1.39 -49.61
CA ARG A 21 10.03 -1.92 -50.70
C ARG A 21 11.03 -0.90 -51.27
N GLN A 22 10.82 0.40 -51.05
CA GLN A 22 11.71 1.47 -51.51
C GLN A 22 12.81 1.86 -50.51
N MET A 23 12.79 1.30 -49.29
CA MET A 23 13.91 1.43 -48.38
C MET A 23 14.98 0.38 -48.73
N ASN A 24 16.19 0.81 -49.08
CA ASN A 24 17.36 -0.07 -49.14
C ASN A 24 17.46 -0.88 -47.84
N GLY A 25 18.05 -2.08 -47.84
CA GLY A 25 18.05 -3.00 -46.68
C GLY A 25 18.35 -2.34 -45.31
N SER A 26 19.24 -1.34 -45.30
CA SER A 26 19.55 -0.50 -44.13
C SER A 26 18.36 0.33 -43.58
N GLY A 27 17.50 0.89 -44.43
CA GLY A 27 16.31 1.65 -44.05
C GLY A 27 15.18 0.78 -43.50
N TYR A 28 15.04 -0.43 -44.04
CA TYR A 28 14.07 -1.41 -43.56
C TYR A 28 14.44 -1.92 -42.16
N ASP A 29 15.71 -2.23 -41.93
CA ASP A 29 16.21 -2.70 -40.64
C ASP A 29 16.11 -1.62 -39.57
N THR A 30 16.42 -0.37 -39.90
CA THR A 30 16.26 0.78 -38.98
C THR A 30 14.79 1.04 -38.62
N ALA A 31 13.87 1.01 -39.58
CA ALA A 31 12.44 1.16 -39.30
C ALA A 31 11.89 0.01 -38.42
N ARG A 32 12.31 -1.23 -38.69
CA ARG A 32 11.93 -2.41 -37.89
C ARG A 32 12.49 -2.32 -36.47
N GLN A 33 13.72 -1.83 -36.31
CA GLN A 33 14.36 -1.63 -35.01
C GLN A 33 13.68 -0.50 -34.23
N GLN A 34 13.29 0.60 -34.87
CA GLN A 34 12.54 1.69 -34.25
C GLN A 34 11.16 1.22 -33.77
N GLN A 35 10.45 0.41 -34.57
CA GLN A 35 9.15 -0.15 -34.17
C GLN A 35 9.28 -1.13 -32.99
N ARG A 36 10.33 -1.97 -32.96
CA ARG A 36 10.64 -2.85 -31.82
C ARG A 36 10.93 -2.05 -30.55
N ASN A 37 11.73 -0.99 -30.66
CA ASN A 37 12.04 -0.10 -29.54
C ASN A 37 10.80 0.61 -28.99
N LEU A 38 9.89 1.07 -29.86
CA LEU A 38 8.62 1.66 -29.43
C LEU A 38 7.75 0.65 -28.68
N ARG A 39 7.58 -0.56 -29.22
CA ARG A 39 6.83 -1.64 -28.55
C ARG A 39 7.41 -1.97 -27.18
N ARG A 40 8.74 -2.03 -27.07
CA ARG A 40 9.44 -2.26 -25.80
C ARG A 40 9.23 -1.12 -24.80
N LYS A 41 9.26 0.14 -25.24
CA LYS A 41 8.93 1.29 -24.39
C LYS A 41 7.49 1.20 -23.86
N TYR A 42 6.53 0.92 -24.73
CA TYR A 42 5.13 0.75 -24.33
C TYR A 42 4.94 -0.43 -23.38
N SER A 43 5.63 -1.56 -23.58
CA SER A 43 5.53 -2.72 -22.67
C SER A 43 6.15 -2.44 -21.31
N ILE A 44 7.29 -1.73 -21.24
CA ILE A 44 7.91 -1.32 -19.99
C ILE A 44 6.96 -0.38 -19.22
N ILE A 45 6.48 0.68 -19.86
CA ILE A 45 5.56 1.65 -19.25
C ILE A 45 4.29 0.95 -18.75
N GLY A 46 3.67 0.12 -19.60
CA GLY A 46 2.46 -0.61 -19.26
C GLY A 46 2.66 -1.55 -18.07
N CYS A 47 3.77 -2.28 -18.03
CA CYS A 47 4.09 -3.15 -16.90
C CYS A 47 4.39 -2.38 -15.61
N THR A 48 5.15 -1.29 -15.69
CA THR A 48 5.44 -0.45 -14.52
C THR A 48 4.15 0.10 -13.93
N CYS A 49 3.24 0.62 -14.76
CA CYS A 49 1.93 1.10 -14.30
C CYS A 49 1.10 -0.04 -13.67
N MET A 50 1.02 -1.20 -14.34
CA MET A 50 0.27 -2.34 -13.82
C MET A 50 0.81 -2.85 -12.48
N MET A 51 2.14 -2.94 -12.33
CA MET A 51 2.77 -3.33 -11.07
C MET A 51 2.54 -2.28 -9.99
N PHE A 52 2.68 -0.99 -10.31
CA PHE A 52 2.49 0.10 -9.35
C PHE A 52 1.05 0.16 -8.83
N PHE A 53 0.05 0.19 -9.72
CA PHE A 53 -1.35 0.23 -9.33
C PHE A 53 -1.85 -1.10 -8.77
N GLY A 54 -1.37 -2.22 -9.31
CA GLY A 54 -1.70 -3.56 -8.82
C GLY A 54 -1.21 -3.78 -7.40
N SER A 55 0.06 -3.48 -7.11
CA SER A 55 0.61 -3.59 -5.75
C SER A 55 -0.07 -2.63 -4.78
N HIS A 56 -0.34 -1.38 -5.18
CA HIS A 56 -1.16 -0.46 -4.38
C HIS A 56 -2.53 -1.03 -4.05
N GLY A 57 -3.24 -1.54 -5.06
CA GLY A 57 -4.59 -2.09 -4.90
C GLY A 57 -4.61 -3.33 -3.99
N VAL A 58 -3.65 -4.25 -4.17
CA VAL A 58 -3.54 -5.45 -3.34
C VAL A 58 -3.25 -5.10 -1.88
N LEU A 59 -2.33 -4.16 -1.63
CA LEU A 59 -2.00 -3.73 -0.27
C LEU A 59 -3.16 -2.99 0.40
N LEU A 60 -3.86 -2.11 -0.33
CA LEU A 60 -5.08 -1.47 0.16
C LEU A 60 -6.17 -2.49 0.51
N TRP A 61 -6.39 -3.47 -0.39
CA TRP A 61 -7.37 -4.51 -0.17
C TRP A 61 -7.05 -5.34 1.06
N ARG A 62 -5.78 -5.73 1.22
CA ARG A 62 -5.29 -6.43 2.41
C ARG A 62 -5.56 -5.60 3.68
N ARG A 63 -5.12 -4.35 3.74
CA ARG A 63 -5.38 -3.47 4.90
C ARG A 63 -6.87 -3.37 5.23
N ARG A 64 -7.72 -3.24 4.22
CA ARG A 64 -9.18 -3.20 4.41
C ARG A 64 -9.75 -4.51 4.93
N SER A 65 -9.22 -5.65 4.48
CA SER A 65 -9.62 -6.97 4.96
C SER A 65 -9.23 -7.19 6.43
N GLU A 66 -8.00 -6.80 6.82
CA GLU A 66 -7.51 -6.86 8.20
C GLU A 66 -8.34 -5.95 9.11
N ASN A 67 -8.62 -4.71 8.69
CA ASN A 67 -9.46 -3.79 9.45
C ASN A 67 -10.89 -4.34 9.65
N ARG A 68 -11.49 -4.95 8.61
CA ARG A 68 -12.81 -5.60 8.72
C ARG A 68 -12.80 -6.79 9.65
N ALA A 69 -11.74 -7.61 9.63
CA ALA A 69 -11.60 -8.73 10.54
C ALA A 69 -11.46 -8.25 11.99
N LEU A 70 -10.62 -7.25 12.23
CA LEU A 70 -10.45 -6.65 13.55
C LEU A 70 -11.73 -5.98 14.06
N ASN A 71 -12.50 -5.29 13.20
CA ASN A 71 -13.79 -4.69 13.60
C ASN A 71 -14.81 -5.73 14.09
N LYS A 72 -14.73 -6.97 13.60
CA LYS A 72 -15.61 -8.06 14.07
C LYS A 72 -15.19 -8.61 15.42
N GLU A 73 -13.89 -8.63 15.70
CA GLU A 73 -13.35 -9.15 16.96
C GLU A 73 -13.39 -8.10 18.07
N ILE A 74 -13.05 -6.85 17.73
CA ILE A 74 -12.91 -5.72 18.64
C ILE A 74 -13.55 -4.51 17.95
N PRO A 75 -14.86 -4.29 18.16
CA PRO A 75 -15.55 -3.17 17.55
C PRO A 75 -15.00 -1.85 18.10
N PRO A 76 -14.82 -0.83 17.26
CA PRO A 76 -14.29 0.45 17.72
C PRO A 76 -15.33 1.21 18.57
N ILE A 77 -14.89 1.72 19.72
CA ILE A 77 -15.70 2.52 20.64
C ILE A 77 -15.58 4.04 20.32
N PRO A 78 -16.51 4.88 20.77
CA PRO A 78 -16.36 6.34 20.65
C PRO A 78 -15.17 6.87 21.44
N TYR A 79 -14.52 7.93 20.94
CA TYR A 79 -13.37 8.57 21.61
C TYR A 79 -13.68 8.97 23.06
N VAL A 80 -14.86 9.51 23.34
CA VAL A 80 -15.26 9.95 24.69
C VAL A 80 -15.27 8.81 25.70
N GLU A 81 -15.70 7.62 25.27
CA GLU A 81 -15.69 6.41 26.11
C GLU A 81 -14.26 5.92 26.33
N PHE A 82 -13.44 5.93 25.27
CA PHE A 82 -12.02 5.60 25.35
C PHE A 82 -11.25 6.52 26.30
N GLU A 83 -11.48 7.82 26.20
CA GLU A 83 -10.82 8.84 27.01
C GLU A 83 -11.08 8.61 28.50
N ARG A 84 -12.35 8.46 28.87
CA ARG A 84 -12.76 8.25 30.26
C ARG A 84 -12.24 6.93 30.83
N ASP A 85 -12.38 5.84 30.10
CA ASP A 85 -12.21 4.49 30.68
C ASP A 85 -10.75 3.99 30.58
N TYR A 86 -9.96 4.53 29.65
CA TYR A 86 -8.59 4.09 29.38
C TYR A 86 -7.54 5.20 29.46
N LEU A 87 -7.79 6.37 28.84
CA LEU A 87 -6.80 7.44 28.77
C LEU A 87 -6.60 8.10 30.15
N LEU A 88 -7.69 8.55 30.78
CA LEU A 88 -7.69 9.16 32.12
C LEU A 88 -7.39 8.16 33.24
N THR A 89 -7.51 6.85 32.98
CA THR A 89 -7.11 5.82 33.95
C THR A 89 -5.63 5.44 33.83
N GLY A 90 -4.89 6.03 32.89
CA GLY A 90 -3.45 5.80 32.70
C GLY A 90 -3.10 4.39 32.23
N LYS A 91 -4.06 3.63 31.68
CA LYS A 91 -3.86 2.22 31.27
C LYS A 91 -3.19 2.07 29.90
N VAL A 92 -3.11 3.16 29.14
CA VAL A 92 -2.66 3.16 27.74
C VAL A 92 -1.15 3.34 27.66
N LYS A 93 -0.49 2.51 26.86
CA LYS A 93 0.97 2.54 26.63
C LYS A 93 1.33 2.99 25.22
N SER A 94 0.57 2.56 24.22
CA SER A 94 0.80 3.00 22.85
C SER A 94 -0.50 3.15 22.07
N ILE A 95 -0.53 4.12 21.17
CA ILE A 95 -1.66 4.39 20.30
C ILE A 95 -1.15 4.40 18.87
N VAL A 96 -1.78 3.60 18.01
CA VAL A 96 -1.53 3.58 16.58
C VAL A 96 -2.73 4.14 15.85
N VAL A 97 -2.54 5.24 15.13
CA VAL A 97 -3.60 5.89 14.36
C VAL A 97 -3.61 5.32 12.95
N HIS A 98 -4.79 4.98 12.43
CA HIS A 98 -5.00 4.59 11.03
C HIS A 98 -5.85 5.65 10.33
N PRO A 99 -5.24 6.72 9.77
CA PRO A 99 -5.98 7.85 9.23
C PRO A 99 -7.00 7.46 8.15
N HIS A 100 -6.66 6.48 7.33
CA HIS A 100 -7.50 5.98 6.22
C HIS A 100 -8.79 5.30 6.66
N PHE A 101 -8.87 4.86 7.91
CA PHE A 101 -10.03 4.18 8.46
C PHE A 101 -10.72 4.97 9.58
N GLN A 102 -10.19 6.15 9.96
CA GLN A 102 -10.68 6.95 11.10
C GLN A 102 -10.77 6.13 12.41
N VAL A 103 -9.89 5.14 12.54
CA VAL A 103 -9.82 4.25 13.70
C VAL A 103 -8.41 4.31 14.28
N CYS A 104 -8.36 4.30 15.59
CA CYS A 104 -7.14 4.25 16.38
C CYS A 104 -7.13 2.97 17.19
N ASP A 105 -5.96 2.35 17.24
CA ASP A 105 -5.71 1.13 18.01
C ASP A 105 -4.92 1.49 19.26
N ALA A 106 -5.49 1.24 20.44
CA ALA A 106 -4.85 1.47 21.71
C ALA A 106 -4.37 0.16 22.34
N TYR A 107 -3.13 0.19 22.82
CA TYR A 107 -2.47 -0.91 23.48
C TYR A 107 -2.27 -0.57 24.94
N THR A 108 -2.76 -1.45 25.80
CA THR A 108 -2.59 -1.35 27.25
C THR A 108 -1.42 -2.20 27.72
N GLU A 109 -0.77 -1.81 28.81
CA GLU A 109 0.30 -2.61 29.38
C GLU A 109 -0.25 -3.93 29.94
N ARG A 110 0.01 -5.04 29.22
CA ARG A 110 -0.35 -6.37 29.68
C ARG A 110 0.67 -6.84 30.73
N LYS A 111 0.19 -7.11 31.95
CA LYS A 111 0.98 -7.72 33.03
C LYS A 111 1.40 -9.18 32.74
N ASP A 112 0.81 -9.82 31.73
CA ASP A 112 0.91 -11.28 31.51
C ASP A 112 1.90 -11.72 30.40
N LEU A 113 2.65 -10.80 29.77
CA LEU A 113 3.62 -11.18 28.73
C LEU A 113 4.96 -11.59 29.35
N THR A 114 5.10 -12.88 29.65
CA THR A 114 6.43 -13.50 29.79
C THR A 114 7.11 -13.61 28.41
N PRO A 115 8.43 -13.39 28.31
CA PRO A 115 9.18 -13.37 27.04
C PRO A 115 9.11 -14.68 26.25
N GLU A 116 8.73 -15.80 26.87
CA GLU A 116 8.58 -17.10 26.20
C GLU A 116 7.31 -17.22 25.33
N LYS A 117 6.21 -16.55 25.66
CA LYS A 117 5.00 -16.55 24.82
C LYS A 117 5.16 -15.67 23.58
N VAL A 118 6.03 -14.66 23.67
CA VAL A 118 6.41 -13.78 22.57
C VAL A 118 7.10 -14.57 21.45
N SER A 119 8.02 -15.48 21.80
CA SER A 119 8.84 -16.21 20.82
C SER A 119 8.05 -17.24 20.00
N LYS A 120 7.05 -17.90 20.61
CA LYS A 120 6.20 -18.88 19.91
C LYS A 120 5.23 -18.22 18.94
N SER A 121 4.68 -17.04 19.26
CA SER A 121 3.84 -16.31 18.29
C SER A 121 4.66 -15.68 17.16
N MET A 122 5.91 -15.27 17.43
CA MET A 122 6.84 -14.76 16.42
C MET A 122 7.15 -15.78 15.32
N LEU A 123 7.15 -17.09 15.61
CA LEU A 123 7.52 -18.12 14.64
C LEU A 123 6.43 -18.42 13.60
N GLN A 124 5.15 -18.18 13.93
CA GLN A 124 4.04 -18.46 13.00
C GLN A 124 3.78 -17.32 11.99
N SER A 125 4.32 -16.12 12.21
CA SER A 125 4.08 -14.92 11.38
C SER A 125 5.33 -14.38 10.69
N LYS A 126 6.37 -15.22 10.52
CA LYS A 126 7.69 -14.86 9.98
C LYS A 126 7.72 -14.54 8.48
N THR A 127 6.62 -14.67 7.77
CA THR A 127 6.54 -14.28 6.36
C THR A 127 6.16 -12.79 6.26
N PHE A 128 7.19 -11.92 6.21
CA PHE A 128 7.19 -10.55 5.64
C PHE A 128 6.93 -9.29 6.50
N PHE A 129 6.50 -9.31 7.77
CA PHE A 129 6.20 -8.04 8.50
C PHE A 129 6.96 -7.87 9.82
N GLY A 130 7.49 -6.66 10.06
CA GLY A 130 8.32 -6.31 11.21
C GLY A 130 7.57 -6.12 12.53
N GLN A 131 8.34 -6.00 13.61
CA GLN A 131 8.01 -6.51 14.94
C GLN A 131 6.88 -5.86 15.76
N LYS A 132 6.27 -4.75 15.31
CA LYS A 132 5.37 -3.94 16.16
C LYS A 132 3.87 -4.24 16.04
N PHE A 133 3.44 -4.94 14.98
CA PHE A 133 2.02 -5.26 14.73
C PHE A 133 1.64 -6.70 15.09
N PHE A 134 2.46 -7.40 15.87
CA PHE A 134 2.24 -8.82 16.16
C PHE A 134 1.15 -9.08 17.21
N TYR A 135 0.69 -8.04 17.91
CA TYR A 135 -0.34 -8.17 18.93
C TYR A 135 -1.62 -7.49 18.48
N LYS A 136 -2.75 -8.16 18.70
CA LYS A 136 -4.07 -7.53 18.54
C LYS A 136 -4.19 -6.37 19.55
N PRO A 137 -4.70 -5.20 19.15
CA PRO A 137 -4.96 -4.11 20.08
C PRO A 137 -5.97 -4.56 21.15
N GLN A 138 -5.91 -4.00 22.35
CA GLN A 138 -6.89 -4.32 23.39
C GLN A 138 -8.16 -3.49 23.23
N VAL A 139 -8.02 -2.26 22.76
CA VAL A 139 -9.12 -1.32 22.56
C VAL A 139 -8.93 -0.63 21.23
N ARG A 140 -10.03 -0.37 20.53
CA ARG A 140 -10.04 0.39 19.30
C ARG A 140 -11.05 1.49 19.45
N PHE A 141 -10.74 2.69 18.97
CA PHE A 141 -11.66 3.82 19.06
C PHE A 141 -11.74 4.60 17.76
N ILE A 142 -12.89 5.23 17.54
CA ILE A 142 -13.13 6.07 16.36
C ILE A 142 -12.64 7.47 16.68
N PHE A 143 -11.86 8.04 15.76
CA PHE A 143 -11.42 9.43 15.82
C PHE A 143 -11.45 10.00 14.41
N GLU A 144 -12.34 10.96 14.18
CA GLU A 144 -12.63 11.49 12.84
C GLU A 144 -11.67 12.62 12.43
N ASP A 145 -11.06 13.28 13.42
CA ASP A 145 -10.18 14.43 13.23
C ASP A 145 -8.75 14.05 12.81
N LYS A 146 -7.94 15.07 12.54
CA LYS A 146 -6.53 14.89 12.13
C LYS A 146 -5.71 14.25 13.26
N PRO A 147 -4.72 13.38 12.95
CA PRO A 147 -3.86 12.76 13.95
C PRO A 147 -3.13 13.76 14.88
N ALA A 148 -2.78 14.94 14.37
CA ALA A 148 -2.14 15.98 15.16
C ALA A 148 -3.05 16.55 16.27
N VAL A 149 -4.37 16.57 16.03
CA VAL A 149 -5.36 17.02 17.02
C VAL A 149 -5.48 15.96 18.12
N LEU A 150 -5.50 14.68 17.75
CA LEU A 150 -5.50 13.57 18.72
C LEU A 150 -4.26 13.61 19.62
N GLU A 151 -3.08 13.85 19.05
CA GLU A 151 -1.83 13.97 19.80
C GLU A 151 -1.91 15.11 20.83
N GLN A 152 -2.48 16.25 20.47
CA GLN A 152 -2.73 17.35 21.40
C GLN A 152 -3.71 16.95 22.52
N HIS A 153 -4.83 16.30 22.20
CA HIS A 153 -5.78 15.82 23.21
C HIS A 153 -5.14 14.81 24.18
N ILE A 154 -4.27 13.93 23.68
CA ILE A 154 -3.53 12.98 24.53
C ILE A 154 -2.57 13.72 25.46
N LEU A 155 -1.83 14.70 24.95
CA LEU A 155 -0.91 15.51 25.76
C LEU A 155 -1.66 16.33 26.82
N ASP A 156 -2.82 16.87 26.50
CA ASP A 156 -3.64 17.62 27.45
C ASP A 156 -4.28 16.71 28.51
N ALA A 157 -4.74 15.51 28.11
CA ALA A 157 -5.21 14.50 29.05
C ALA A 157 -4.09 14.03 30.01
N GLN A 158 -2.86 13.87 29.51
CA GLN A 158 -1.69 13.51 30.32
C GLN A 158 -1.34 14.57 31.36
N LYS A 159 -1.51 15.87 31.08
CA LYS A 159 -1.30 16.95 32.07
C LYS A 159 -2.24 16.87 33.26
N THR A 160 -3.40 16.24 33.09
CA THR A 160 -4.41 16.06 34.14
C THR A 160 -4.04 14.91 35.09
N LEU A 161 -3.11 14.04 34.69
CA LEU A 161 -2.65 12.91 35.48
C LEU A 161 -1.47 13.32 36.37
N GLU A 162 -1.51 12.94 37.65
CA GLU A 162 -0.42 13.18 38.61
C GLU A 162 0.90 12.47 38.20
N GLN A 163 0.79 11.35 37.46
CA GLN A 163 1.90 10.61 36.87
C GLN A 163 1.58 10.30 35.40
N PRO A 164 2.04 11.11 34.43
CA PRO A 164 1.74 10.88 33.03
C PRO A 164 2.50 9.64 32.52
N PRO A 165 1.81 8.58 32.07
CA PRO A 165 2.48 7.47 31.40
C PRO A 165 3.04 7.95 30.06
N GLU A 166 4.26 7.51 29.71
CA GLU A 166 4.82 7.76 28.39
C GLU A 166 4.03 6.97 27.34
N ILE A 167 3.17 7.67 26.58
CA ILE A 167 2.35 7.07 25.53
C ILE A 167 3.10 7.17 24.20
N HIS A 168 3.47 6.03 23.63
CA HIS A 168 4.03 6.00 22.28
C HIS A 168 2.94 6.19 21.23
N PHE A 169 3.03 7.30 20.50
CA PHE A 169 2.10 7.63 19.41
C PHE A 169 2.72 7.30 18.05
N GLU A 170 2.01 6.54 17.21
CA GLU A 170 2.46 6.17 15.86
C GLU A 170 1.34 6.39 14.84
N VAL A 171 1.67 7.04 13.73
CA VAL A 171 0.73 7.25 12.62
C VAL A 171 1.01 6.22 11.53
N ASN A 172 0.10 5.26 11.36
CA ASN A 172 0.19 4.24 10.31
C ASN A 172 -0.48 4.72 9.02
N SER A 173 0.15 5.69 8.36
CA SER A 173 -0.31 6.16 7.04
C SER A 173 -0.16 5.07 5.98
N PHE A 174 -1.08 5.06 5.01
CA PHE A 174 -0.93 4.32 3.77
C PHE A 174 -0.49 5.28 2.64
N PRO A 175 0.47 4.89 1.79
CA PRO A 175 1.35 3.74 1.96
C PRO A 175 2.40 4.00 3.05
N SER A 176 2.66 3.01 3.90
CA SER A 176 3.80 3.06 4.84
C SER A 176 5.12 2.97 4.08
N TYR A 177 6.24 3.36 4.70
CA TYR A 177 7.57 3.25 4.09
C TYR A 177 7.89 1.86 3.53
N ARG A 178 7.41 0.80 4.21
CA ARG A 178 7.63 -0.59 3.78
C ARG A 178 6.76 -0.97 2.59
N GLU A 179 5.50 -0.57 2.61
CA GLU A 179 4.59 -0.77 1.48
C GLU A 179 5.06 0.01 0.27
N LEU A 180 5.51 1.24 0.46
CA LEU A 180 6.11 2.05 -0.60
C LEU A 180 7.35 1.39 -1.19
N ALA A 181 8.24 0.85 -0.34
CA ALA A 181 9.41 0.11 -0.79
C ALA A 181 9.03 -1.16 -1.59
N PHE A 182 7.99 -1.88 -1.16
CA PHE A 182 7.46 -3.04 -1.88
C PHE A 182 6.87 -2.65 -3.23
N ILE A 183 6.05 -1.60 -3.27
CA ILE A 183 5.45 -1.05 -4.49
C ILE A 183 6.57 -0.65 -5.47
N ALA A 184 7.51 0.19 -5.02
CA ALA A 184 8.60 0.68 -5.85
C ALA A 184 9.49 -0.48 -6.33
N GLY A 185 9.85 -1.40 -5.44
CA GLY A 185 10.65 -2.58 -5.76
C GLY A 185 9.97 -3.48 -6.81
N SER A 186 8.67 -3.74 -6.66
CA SER A 186 7.90 -4.55 -7.63
C SER A 186 7.82 -3.88 -9.01
N ALA A 187 7.65 -2.56 -9.05
CA ALA A 187 7.58 -1.80 -10.29
C ALA A 187 8.93 -1.76 -11.03
N ILE A 188 10.03 -1.56 -10.30
CA ILE A 188 11.39 -1.57 -10.85
C ILE A 188 11.75 -2.98 -11.34
N PHE A 189 11.44 -4.01 -10.55
CA PHE A 189 11.70 -5.40 -10.92
C PHE A 189 10.94 -5.79 -12.20
N GLY A 190 9.65 -5.45 -12.31
CA GLY A 190 8.86 -5.68 -13.53
C GLY A 190 9.45 -4.99 -14.76
N ALA A 191 9.86 -3.72 -14.61
CA ALA A 191 10.53 -2.97 -15.67
C ALA A 191 11.86 -3.62 -16.09
N ALA A 192 12.66 -4.09 -15.12
CA ALA A 192 13.93 -4.76 -15.37
C ALA A 192 13.73 -6.09 -16.10
N CYS A 193 12.76 -6.92 -15.70
CA CYS A 193 12.45 -8.18 -16.38
C CYS A 193 12.11 -7.96 -17.86
N ILE A 194 11.22 -7.01 -18.18
CA ILE A 194 10.87 -6.69 -19.57
C ILE A 194 12.04 -6.03 -20.30
N GLY A 195 12.82 -5.22 -19.59
CA GLY A 195 14.06 -4.64 -20.10
C GLY A 195 15.08 -5.70 -20.50
N LEU A 196 15.19 -6.81 -19.78
CA LEU A 196 16.17 -7.87 -20.06
C LEU A 196 15.65 -8.93 -21.04
N MET A 197 14.34 -8.99 -21.30
CA MET A 197 13.77 -9.88 -22.32
C MET A 197 14.30 -9.52 -23.72
N LYS A 198 14.86 -10.52 -24.40
CA LYS A 198 15.16 -10.44 -25.84
C LYS A 198 13.85 -10.62 -26.62
N PHE A 199 13.45 -9.60 -27.37
CA PHE A 199 12.32 -9.61 -28.30
C PHE A 199 12.80 -9.62 -29.75
#